data_AF-A0AAD7FHE3-F1
#
_entry.id   AF-A0AAD7FHE3-F1
#
_cell.length_a   1.000
_cell.length_b   1.000
_cell.length_c   1.000
_cell.angle_alpha   90.00
_cell.angle_beta   90.00
_cell.angle_gamma   90.00
#
_symmetry.space_group_name_H-M   'P 1'
#
loop_
_entity.id
_entity.type
_entity.pdbx_description
1 polymer ?
#
loop_
_entity_poly.entity_id
_entity_poly.type
_entity_poly.pdbx_seq_one_letter_code
_entity_poly.pdbx_strand_id
1 'polypeptide(L)'
;TSCYVFATVQHIHAVEPFIHYSSPRFLRDAKEDVEHVTNNFHKIFHTLKASREFVATVLQKELDVAKADRASTSLLLEMANNDAEVQRAKIAEQEAQLEKYKLMLQLQASGSGN
;
A
#
# COMPACT_ATOMS: atom_id res chain seq x y z
N THR A 1 -6.89 46.90 -25.19
CA THR A 1 -6.42 45.93 -24.17
C THR A 1 -6.56 44.55 -24.77
N SER A 2 -5.50 44.03 -25.38
CA SER A 2 -5.52 42.69 -26.00
C SER A 2 -4.94 41.70 -24.99
N CYS A 3 -5.81 41.00 -24.27
CA CYS A 3 -5.41 39.93 -23.37
C CYS A 3 -5.37 38.60 -24.12
N TYR A 4 -4.35 37.78 -23.83
CA TYR A 4 -4.27 36.41 -24.30
C TYR A 4 -4.88 35.51 -23.22
N VAL A 5 -5.88 34.71 -23.60
CA VAL A 5 -6.49 33.72 -22.70
C VAL A 5 -6.12 32.34 -23.20
N PHE A 6 -5.28 31.66 -22.44
CA PHE A 6 -4.88 30.27 -22.69
C PHE A 6 -5.72 29.37 -21.79
N ALA A 7 -6.44 28.42 -22.39
CA ALA A 7 -7.15 27.39 -21.67
C ALA A 7 -6.44 26.06 -21.90
N THR A 8 -5.89 25.49 -20.83
CA THR A 8 -5.37 24.12 -20.85
C THR A 8 -6.40 23.22 -20.19
N VAL A 9 -6.86 22.20 -20.92
CA VAL A 9 -7.80 21.21 -20.39
C VAL A 9 -7.03 19.91 -20.24
N GLN A 10 -6.78 19.50 -19.00
CA GLN A 10 -6.18 18.21 -18.71
C GLN A 10 -7.29 17.21 -18.36
N HIS A 11 -7.72 16.43 -19.35
CA HIS A 11 -8.59 15.28 -19.09
C HIS A 11 -7.75 14.13 -18.50
N ILE A 12 -8.30 13.34 -17.58
CA ILE A 12 -7.58 12.22 -16.93
C ILE A 12 -7.07 11.16 -17.93
N HIS A 13 -7.65 11.13 -19.14
CA HIS A 13 -7.26 10.25 -20.25
C HIS A 13 -6.55 10.98 -21.40
N ALA A 14 -6.19 12.25 -21.24
CA ALA A 14 -5.47 12.99 -22.28
C ALA A 14 -4.05 12.41 -22.44
N VAL A 15 -3.83 11.72 -23.56
CA VAL A 15 -2.55 11.10 -23.92
C VAL A 15 -1.47 12.17 -24.05
N GLU A 16 -1.81 13.32 -24.65
CA GLU A 16 -0.90 14.45 -24.86
C GLU A 16 -1.51 15.79 -24.42
N PRO A 17 -0.70 16.71 -23.88
CA PRO A 17 -1.14 18.08 -23.66
C PRO A 17 -1.36 18.78 -25.00
N PHE A 18 -2.60 19.15 -25.32
CA PHE A 18 -2.93 19.89 -26.54
C PHE A 18 -3.35 21.33 -26.22
N ILE A 19 -2.92 22.28 -27.04
CA ILE A 19 -3.19 23.71 -26.84
C ILE A 19 -4.33 24.13 -27.76
N HIS A 20 -5.46 24.49 -27.16
CA HIS A 20 -6.59 25.02 -27.89
C HIS A 20 -6.46 26.54 -28.00
N TYR A 21 -6.30 27.03 -29.24
CA TYR A 21 -6.48 28.44 -29.54
C TYR A 21 -7.97 28.76 -29.53
N SER A 22 -8.36 29.79 -28.78
CA SER A 22 -9.75 30.25 -28.71
C SER A 22 -10.26 30.88 -30.01
N SER A 23 -9.39 31.19 -30.98
CA SER A 23 -9.77 31.67 -32.32
C SER A 23 -8.77 31.21 -33.39
N PRO A 24 -9.24 30.83 -34.60
CA PRO A 24 -8.37 30.55 -35.76
C PRO A 24 -7.51 31.75 -36.18
N ARG A 25 -7.97 32.97 -35.88
CA ARG A 25 -7.23 34.20 -36.16
C ARG A 25 -6.00 34.34 -35.27
N PHE A 26 -6.07 33.81 -34.04
CA PHE A 26 -4.94 33.78 -33.11
C PHE A 26 -3.88 32.76 -33.51
N LEU A 27 -4.26 31.65 -34.15
CA LEU A 27 -3.30 30.71 -34.71
C LEU A 27 -2.48 31.34 -35.85
N ARG A 28 -3.14 32.13 -36.71
CA ARG A 28 -2.48 32.79 -37.84
C ARG A 28 -1.59 33.97 -37.44
N ASP A 29 -1.98 34.70 -36.40
CA ASP A 29 -1.29 35.91 -35.94
C ASP A 29 -0.38 35.62 -34.71
N ALA A 30 -0.21 34.35 -34.34
CA ALA A 30 0.68 33.93 -33.25
C ALA A 30 2.12 34.30 -33.60
N LYS A 31 2.65 35.31 -32.89
CA LYS A 31 4.06 35.69 -33.02
C LYS A 31 4.95 34.58 -32.45
N GLU A 32 6.19 34.53 -32.91
CA GLU A 32 7.23 33.60 -32.45
C GLU A 32 7.37 33.55 -30.92
N ASP A 33 7.19 34.70 -30.24
CA ASP A 33 7.15 34.79 -28.77
C ASP A 33 6.05 33.93 -28.13
N VAL A 34 4.86 33.89 -28.76
CA VAL A 34 3.72 33.10 -28.30
C VAL A 34 4.01 31.61 -28.47
N GLU A 35 4.58 31.20 -29.60
CA GLU A 35 5.02 29.81 -29.81
C GLU A 35 6.09 29.40 -28.80
N HIS A 36 7.04 30.28 -28.49
CA HIS A 36 8.08 30.01 -27.49
C HIS A 36 7.49 29.83 -26.08
N VAL A 37 6.60 30.73 -25.65
CA VAL A 37 5.89 30.61 -24.36
C VAL A 37 5.07 29.33 -24.31
N THR A 38 4.36 29.02 -25.39
CA THR A 38 3.54 27.82 -25.58
C THR A 38 4.35 26.54 -25.44
N ASN A 39 5.50 26.46 -26.12
CA ASN A 39 6.41 25.32 -26.05
C ASN A 39 7.01 25.14 -24.65
N ASN A 40 7.33 26.23 -23.97
CA ASN A 40 7.82 26.17 -22.59
C ASN A 40 6.73 25.69 -21.62
N PHE A 41 5.50 26.18 -21.76
CA PHE A 41 4.37 25.66 -20.99
C PHE A 41 4.16 24.17 -21.24
N HIS A 42 4.18 23.72 -22.50
CA HIS A 42 4.05 22.29 -22.82
C HIS A 42 5.15 21.45 -22.15
N LYS A 43 6.41 21.89 -22.18
CA LYS A 43 7.52 21.20 -21.49
C LYS A 43 7.32 21.11 -19.98
N ILE A 44 6.86 22.20 -19.34
CA ILE A 44 6.61 22.24 -17.90
C ILE A 44 5.49 21.26 -17.53
N PHE A 45 4.37 21.28 -18.27
CA PHE A 45 3.24 20.37 -18.03
C PHE A 45 3.61 18.91 -18.28
N HIS A 46 4.38 18.62 -19.34
CA HIS A 46 4.88 17.27 -19.59
C HIS A 46 5.77 16.78 -18.46
N THR A 47 6.66 17.63 -17.94
CA THR A 47 7.52 17.31 -16.79
C THR A 47 6.70 17.04 -15.53
N LEU A 48 5.69 17.86 -15.25
CA LEU A 48 4.76 17.66 -14.13
C LEU A 48 3.98 16.34 -14.25
N LYS A 49 3.50 16.02 -15.46
CA LYS A 49 2.78 14.76 -15.73
C LYS A 49 3.70 13.56 -15.49
N ALA A 50 4.89 13.57 -16.07
CA ALA A 50 5.88 12.51 -15.90
C ALA A 50 6.28 12.33 -14.43
N SER A 51 6.42 13.43 -13.67
CA SER A 51 6.68 13.38 -12.23
C SER A 51 5.54 12.72 -11.45
N ARG A 52 4.28 13.04 -11.76
CA ARG A 52 3.11 12.37 -11.13
C ARG A 52 3.03 10.89 -11.48
N GLU A 53 3.30 10.53 -12.74
CA GLU A 53 3.32 9.14 -13.18
C GLU A 53 4.42 8.34 -12.48
N PHE A 54 5.61 8.94 -12.32
CA PHE A 54 6.70 8.35 -11.54
C PHE A 54 6.28 8.11 -10.09
N VAL A 55 5.72 9.12 -9.42
CA VAL A 55 5.24 8.99 -8.03
C VAL A 55 4.15 7.92 -7.90
N ALA A 56 3.19 7.88 -8.83
CA ALA A 56 2.15 6.86 -8.84
C ALA A 56 2.74 5.45 -9.00
N THR A 57 3.75 5.29 -9.85
CA THR A 57 4.44 4.01 -10.06
C THR A 57 5.21 3.57 -8.82
N VAL A 58 5.89 4.51 -8.14
CA VAL A 58 6.60 4.23 -6.88
C VAL A 58 5.60 3.81 -5.80
N LEU A 59 4.52 4.56 -5.60
CA LEU A 59 3.48 4.24 -4.63
C LEU A 59 2.81 2.89 -4.91
N GLN A 60 2.58 2.56 -6.19
CA GLN A 60 2.05 1.24 -6.57
C GLN A 60 3.00 0.12 -6.17
N LYS A 61 4.31 0.31 -6.39
CA LYS A 61 5.32 -0.67 -5.99
C LYS A 61 5.39 -0.84 -4.47
N GLU A 62 5.34 0.26 -3.72
CA GLU A 62 5.30 0.24 -2.25
C GLU A 62 4.05 -0.47 -1.73
N LEU A 63 2.89 -0.24 -2.37
CA LEU A 63 1.64 -0.93 -2.05
C LEU A 63 1.76 -2.45 -2.25
N ASP A 64 2.38 -2.87 -3.35
CA ASP A 64 2.54 -4.30 -3.66
C ASP A 64 3.50 -4.98 -2.68
N VAL A 65 4.58 -4.30 -2.26
CA VAL A 65 5.46 -4.78 -1.19
C VAL A 65 4.71 -4.90 0.13
N ALA A 66 3.97 -3.86 0.54
CA ALA A 66 3.20 -3.88 1.79
C ALA A 66 2.12 -4.97 1.80
N LYS A 67 1.52 -5.29 0.65
CA LYS A 67 0.59 -6.41 0.50
C LYS A 67 1.28 -7.76 0.68
N ALA A 68 2.46 -7.94 0.09
CA ALA A 68 3.24 -9.16 0.23
C ALA A 68 3.67 -9.37 1.70
N ASP A 69 4.14 -8.31 2.37
CA ASP A 69 4.51 -8.35 3.79
C ASP A 69 3.31 -8.65 4.68
N ARG A 70 2.14 -8.08 4.38
CA ARG A 70 0.92 -8.40 5.14
C ARG A 70 0.53 -9.88 4.98
N ALA A 71 0.66 -10.44 3.79
CA ALA A 71 0.36 -11.85 3.54
C ALA A 71 1.32 -12.78 4.29
N SER A 72 2.62 -12.49 4.26
CA SER A 72 3.61 -13.29 5.00
C SER A 72 3.42 -13.20 6.52
N THR A 73 3.14 -12.00 7.03
CA THR A 73 2.89 -11.79 8.47
C THR A 73 1.62 -12.51 8.93
N SER A 74 0.56 -12.49 8.11
CA SER A 74 -0.67 -13.24 8.40
C SER A 74 -0.42 -14.74 8.52
N LEU A 75 0.39 -15.30 7.63
CA LEU A 75 0.72 -16.73 7.63
C LEU A 75 1.57 -17.10 8.87
N LEU A 76 2.55 -16.28 9.23
CA LEU A 76 3.32 -16.48 10.46
C LEU A 76 2.46 -16.41 11.71
N LEU A 77 1.48 -15.52 11.74
CA LEU A 77 0.58 -15.36 12.89
C LEU A 77 -0.37 -16.55 13.03
N GLU A 78 -0.84 -17.11 11.92
CA GLU A 78 -1.63 -18.35 11.91
C GLU A 78 -0.82 -19.55 12.40
N MET A 79 0.43 -19.69 11.94
CA MET A 79 1.34 -20.74 12.43
C MET A 79 1.62 -20.61 13.94
N ALA A 80 1.90 -19.39 14.41
CA ALA A 80 2.14 -19.13 15.83
C ALA A 80 0.91 -19.43 16.71
N ASN A 81 -0.30 -19.14 16.22
CA ASN A 81 -1.53 -19.48 16.94
C ASN A 81 -1.73 -21.00 17.04
N ASN A 82 -1.51 -21.73 15.95
CA ASN A 82 -1.62 -23.19 15.96
C ASN A 82 -0.59 -23.82 16.92
N ASP A 83 0.64 -23.33 16.91
CA ASP A 83 1.68 -23.80 17.83
C ASP A 83 1.31 -23.51 19.30
N ALA A 84 0.74 -22.33 19.57
CA ALA A 84 0.27 -21.96 20.91
C ALA A 84 -0.88 -22.87 21.38
N GLU A 85 -1.81 -23.24 20.51
CA GLU A 85 -2.88 -24.20 20.84
C GLU A 85 -2.33 -25.58 21.17
N VAL A 86 -1.38 -26.08 20.37
CA VAL A 86 -0.72 -27.37 20.63
C VAL A 86 0.03 -27.35 21.96
N GLN A 87 0.73 -26.25 22.29
CA GLN A 87 1.41 -26.12 23.58
C GLN A 87 0.42 -26.07 24.75
N ARG A 88 -0.70 -25.35 24.61
CA ARG A 88 -1.75 -25.32 25.64
C ARG A 88 -2.33 -26.70 25.90
N ALA A 89 -2.59 -27.48 24.86
CA ALA A 89 -3.07 -28.85 24.99
C ALA A 89 -2.06 -29.76 25.73
N LYS A 90 -0.77 -29.65 25.41
CA LYS A 90 0.30 -30.39 26.10
C LYS A 90 0.41 -30.01 27.57
N ILE A 91 0.32 -28.73 27.90
CA ILE A 91 0.36 -28.26 29.29
C ILE A 91 -0.83 -28.82 30.07
N ALA A 92 -2.04 -28.75 29.51
CA ALA A 92 -3.24 -29.31 30.16
C ALA A 92 -3.13 -30.82 30.40
N GLU A 93 -2.55 -31.58 29.46
CA GLU A 93 -2.31 -33.01 29.64
C GLU A 93 -1.29 -33.27 30.76
N GLN A 94 -0.19 -32.52 30.78
CA GLN A 94 0.82 -32.62 31.84
C GLN A 94 0.24 -32.29 33.21
N GLU A 95 -0.57 -31.24 33.33
CA GLU A 95 -1.24 -30.85 34.56
C GLU A 95 -2.17 -31.96 35.07
N ALA A 96 -2.97 -32.57 34.18
CA ALA A 96 -3.84 -33.69 34.54
C ALA A 96 -3.07 -34.93 35.03
N GLN A 97 -1.94 -35.25 34.39
CA GLN A 97 -1.06 -36.32 34.84
C GLN A 97 -0.48 -36.02 36.23
N LEU A 98 -0.05 -34.77 36.46
CA LEU A 98 0.55 -34.33 37.71
C LEU A 98 -0.45 -34.36 38.87
N GLU A 99 -1.71 -33.99 38.62
CA GLU A 99 -2.80 -34.18 39.58
C GLU A 99 -3.04 -35.65 39.92
N LYS A 100 -3.08 -36.53 38.91
CA LYS A 100 -3.24 -37.97 39.12
C LYS A 100 -2.12 -38.56 39.98
N TYR A 101 -0.87 -38.16 39.73
CA TYR A 101 0.28 -38.57 40.54
C TYR A 101 0.19 -38.05 41.98
N LYS A 102 -0.18 -36.77 42.18
CA LYS A 102 -0.39 -36.20 43.52
C LYS A 102 -1.45 -36.98 44.31
N LEU A 103 -2.55 -37.35 43.65
CA LEU A 103 -3.64 -38.09 44.28
C LEU A 103 -3.21 -39.52 44.67
N MET A 104 -2.44 -40.21 43.82
CA MET A 104 -1.85 -41.51 44.17
C MET A 104 -0.89 -41.42 45.37
N LEU A 105 -0.04 -40.40 45.43
CA LEU A 105 0.88 -40.19 46.56
C LEU A 105 0.12 -39.93 47.87
N GLN A 106 -0.96 -39.14 47.83
CA GLN A 106 -1.81 -38.91 49.00
C GLN A 106 -2.48 -40.21 49.50
N LEU A 107 -2.97 -41.05 48.59
CA LEU A 107 -3.57 -42.34 48.93
C LEU A 107 -2.55 -43.30 49.55
N GLN A 108 -1.33 -43.37 49.01
CA GLN A 108 -0.25 -44.18 49.59
C GLN A 108 0.18 -43.67 50.98
N ALA A 109 0.26 -42.36 51.18
CA ALA A 109 0.58 -41.77 52.48
C ALA A 109 -0.51 -42.07 53.54
N SER A 110 -1.79 -42.11 53.14
CA SER A 110 -2.90 -42.47 54.04
C SER A 110 -3.01 -43.97 54.34
N GLY A 111 -2.45 -44.84 53.50
CA GLY A 111 -2.50 -46.30 53.67
C GLY A 111 -1.37 -46.90 54.53
N SER A 112 -0.30 -46.14 54.82
CA SER A 112 0.87 -46.61 55.58
C SER A 112 0.78 -46.34 57.10
N GLY A 113 -0.39 -45.94 57.61
CA GLY A 113 -0.60 -45.49 58.99
C GLY A 113 -1.42 -46.41 59.91
N ASN A 114 -1.60 -47.69 59.56
CA ASN A 114 -2.25 -48.69 60.42
C ASN A 114 -1.28 -49.79 60.84
#